data_AF-A0A816NYF7-F1
#
_entry.id   AF-A0A816NYF7-F1
#
_cell.length_a   1.000
_cell.length_b   1.000
_cell.length_c   1.000
_cell.angle_alpha   90.00
_cell.angle_beta   90.00
_cell.angle_gamma   90.00
#
_symmetry.space_group_name_H-M   'P 1'
#
loop_
_entity.id
_entity.type
_entity.pdbx_description
1 polymer ?
#
loop_
_entity_poly.entity_id
_entity_poly.type
_entity_poly.pdbx_seq_one_letter_code
_entity_poly.pdbx_strand_id
1 'polypeptide(L)'
;MSKNVSQSHKPKDVYKKLTNDSHNHRPSSHQTNLMSSLETKPDQRQGAEIFNGGSTCKQKANEILSTMNLPKGLLPLDNMTEIGHNKTTGYIWIKINKNVQHRFKAIGRNVSYDSEVTAFVENRRMRSLTGIKSKELLLWATISEIFVNDQDQTKITFANPTGLSRTFPVTAFEEEEK
;
A
#
# COMPACT_ATOMS: atom_id res chain seq x y z
N MET A 1 22.21 -52.07 -50.69
CA MET A 1 22.96 -50.82 -50.96
C MET A 1 23.01 -50.01 -49.66
N SER A 2 24.06 -49.20 -49.44
CA SER A 2 24.23 -48.20 -48.34
C SER A 2 23.99 -48.69 -46.88
N LYS A 3 25.04 -49.03 -46.10
CA LYS A 3 25.95 -48.14 -45.32
C LYS A 3 25.24 -47.44 -44.14
N ASN A 4 25.47 -47.89 -42.88
CA ASN A 4 26.46 -47.38 -41.88
C ASN A 4 25.94 -46.10 -41.16
N VAL A 5 26.05 -45.84 -39.84
CA VAL A 5 26.68 -46.48 -38.64
C VAL A 5 25.94 -45.87 -37.39
N SER A 6 26.03 -46.22 -36.09
CA SER A 6 26.91 -47.09 -35.28
C SER A 6 26.25 -47.63 -33.97
N GLN A 7 27.11 -48.26 -33.16
CA GLN A 7 27.10 -48.72 -31.76
C GLN A 7 26.49 -47.73 -30.72
N SER A 8 26.09 -48.12 -29.50
CA SER A 8 26.78 -49.08 -28.59
C SER A 8 25.92 -49.81 -27.51
N HIS A 9 26.52 -50.90 -26.99
CA HIS A 9 26.30 -51.75 -25.78
C HIS A 9 25.08 -51.49 -24.84
N LYS A 10 24.22 -52.46 -24.47
CA LYS A 10 24.38 -53.76 -23.72
C LYS A 10 24.79 -53.60 -22.23
N PRO A 11 24.37 -54.49 -21.27
CA PRO A 11 23.51 -55.69 -21.38
C PRO A 11 22.40 -55.85 -20.28
N LYS A 12 21.79 -57.05 -20.30
CA LYS A 12 20.69 -57.67 -19.54
C LYS A 12 20.86 -57.82 -18.01
N ASP A 13 19.73 -58.03 -17.30
CA ASP A 13 19.35 -59.22 -16.45
C ASP A 13 18.22 -58.79 -15.47
N VAL A 14 17.02 -59.39 -15.36
CA VAL A 14 16.53 -60.79 -15.23
C VAL A 14 16.65 -61.38 -13.80
N TYR A 15 15.90 -60.82 -12.84
CA TYR A 15 15.42 -61.50 -11.61
C TYR A 15 13.96 -61.07 -11.34
N LYS A 16 12.97 -61.96 -11.10
CA LYS A 16 12.69 -62.86 -9.95
C LYS A 16 12.19 -62.10 -8.70
N LYS A 17 11.11 -62.60 -8.05
CA LYS A 17 10.30 -61.87 -7.04
C LYS A 17 9.99 -62.76 -5.83
N LEU A 18 9.91 -62.14 -4.63
CA LEU A 18 9.57 -62.73 -3.31
C LEU A 18 10.68 -63.66 -2.76
N THR A 19 11.00 -63.69 -1.47
CA THR A 19 10.13 -63.71 -0.26
C THR A 19 10.34 -62.56 0.75
N ASN A 20 9.54 -62.60 1.84
CA ASN A 20 9.58 -61.70 3.00
C ASN A 20 10.87 -61.93 3.85
N ASP A 21 11.26 -61.15 4.88
CA ASP A 21 10.46 -60.66 6.01
C ASP A 21 11.09 -59.49 6.81
N SER A 22 10.38 -59.08 7.89
CA SER A 22 10.78 -58.14 8.97
C SER A 22 10.45 -56.64 8.79
N HIS A 23 10.44 -55.91 9.91
CA HIS A 23 9.62 -54.69 10.11
C HIS A 23 10.36 -53.35 10.04
N ASN A 24 9.59 -52.32 9.68
CA ASN A 24 9.77 -50.89 9.99
C ASN A 24 11.15 -50.25 9.73
N HIS A 25 11.29 -49.61 8.57
CA HIS A 25 11.26 -48.14 8.49
C HIS A 25 10.78 -47.70 7.09
N ARG A 26 9.91 -46.68 7.00
CA ARG A 26 9.33 -46.19 5.74
C ARG A 26 9.88 -44.81 5.35
N PRO A 27 10.90 -44.71 4.48
CA PRO A 27 11.18 -43.46 3.78
C PRO A 27 10.12 -43.28 2.68
N SER A 28 9.07 -42.51 2.95
CA SER A 28 8.16 -42.09 1.88
C SER A 28 8.83 -40.96 1.10
N SER A 29 9.12 -41.20 -0.17
CA SER A 29 9.38 -40.11 -1.11
C SER A 29 8.17 -39.18 -1.16
N HIS A 30 8.42 -37.87 -1.24
CA HIS A 30 7.66 -36.88 -2.01
C HIS A 30 8.53 -35.62 -2.14
N GLN A 31 9.01 -35.33 -3.34
CA GLN A 31 9.66 -34.04 -3.63
C GLN A 31 8.58 -32.97 -3.79
N THR A 32 8.29 -32.26 -2.71
CA THR A 32 7.65 -30.94 -2.79
C THR A 32 8.71 -29.88 -2.56
N ASN A 33 9.23 -29.30 -3.64
CA ASN A 33 10.04 -28.09 -3.55
C ASN A 33 9.17 -27.00 -2.91
N LEU A 34 9.48 -26.59 -1.68
CA LEU A 34 8.97 -25.33 -1.14
C LEU A 34 9.70 -24.17 -1.84
N MET A 35 9.36 -23.96 -3.11
CA MET A 35 9.39 -22.61 -3.67
C MET A 35 8.32 -21.81 -2.94
N SER A 36 8.69 -21.25 -1.80
CA SER A 36 8.06 -20.05 -1.26
C SER A 36 8.12 -19.01 -2.37
N SER A 37 7.00 -18.81 -3.06
CA SER A 37 6.87 -17.77 -4.05
C SER A 37 6.98 -16.44 -3.31
N LEU A 38 8.16 -15.84 -3.39
CA LEU A 38 8.35 -14.43 -3.08
C LEU A 38 7.50 -13.64 -4.08
N GLU A 39 6.24 -13.42 -3.73
CA GLU A 39 5.35 -12.51 -4.43
C GLU A 39 5.95 -11.11 -4.29
N THR A 40 6.78 -10.73 -5.27
CA THR A 40 7.33 -9.40 -5.40
C THR A 40 6.17 -8.42 -5.43
N LYS A 41 5.94 -7.72 -4.31
CA LYS A 41 4.86 -6.73 -4.21
C LYS A 41 4.96 -5.79 -5.41
N PRO A 42 3.92 -5.69 -6.24
CA PRO A 42 4.00 -4.89 -7.47
C PRO A 42 4.36 -3.45 -7.11
N ASP A 43 5.27 -2.85 -7.88
CA ASP A 43 5.66 -1.46 -7.64
C ASP A 43 4.46 -0.54 -7.89
N GLN A 44 3.96 0.04 -6.80
CA GLN A 44 2.79 0.91 -6.84
C GLN A 44 3.04 2.22 -7.58
N ARG A 45 4.31 2.60 -7.82
CA ARG A 45 4.68 3.77 -8.63
C ARG A 45 4.75 3.46 -10.13
N GLN A 46 4.75 2.19 -10.53
CA GLN A 46 4.85 1.81 -11.95
C GLN A 46 3.63 2.29 -12.75
N GLY A 47 3.87 3.13 -13.76
CA GLY A 47 2.81 3.70 -14.60
C GLY A 47 2.03 4.87 -13.97
N ALA A 48 2.50 5.41 -12.83
CA ALA A 48 1.89 6.59 -12.22
C ALA A 48 2.13 7.87 -13.03
N GLU A 49 1.14 8.78 -13.01
CA GLU A 49 1.36 10.17 -13.42
C GLU A 49 2.12 10.91 -12.30
N ILE A 50 3.19 11.61 -12.65
CA ILE A 50 4.04 12.34 -11.69
C ILE A 50 4.10 13.82 -12.07
N PHE A 51 3.75 14.68 -11.13
CA PHE A 51 3.79 16.14 -11.28
C PHE A 51 4.76 16.75 -10.27
N ASN A 52 5.40 17.86 -10.67
CA ASN A 52 6.41 18.56 -9.88
C ASN A 52 6.09 20.06 -9.80
N GLY A 53 6.57 20.71 -8.73
CA GLY A 53 6.41 22.14 -8.49
C GLY A 53 5.10 22.48 -7.77
N GLY A 54 5.16 23.39 -6.79
CA GLY A 54 4.10 23.55 -5.77
C GLY A 54 2.71 23.91 -6.30
N SER A 55 2.60 24.77 -7.31
CA SER A 55 1.31 25.12 -7.94
C SER A 55 0.65 23.91 -8.61
N THR A 56 1.41 23.21 -9.45
CA THR A 56 0.95 21.98 -10.14
C THR A 56 0.59 20.89 -9.14
N CYS A 57 1.42 20.69 -8.11
CA CYS A 57 1.18 19.67 -7.08
C CYS A 57 -0.08 20.00 -6.26
N LYS A 58 -0.26 21.25 -5.84
CA LYS A 58 -1.46 21.73 -5.14
C LYS A 58 -2.72 21.54 -5.98
N GLN A 59 -2.68 21.89 -7.28
CA GLN A 59 -3.79 21.65 -8.20
C GLN A 59 -4.13 20.16 -8.27
N LYS A 60 -3.13 19.28 -8.49
CA LYS A 60 -3.35 17.84 -8.66
C LYS A 60 -3.81 17.16 -7.36
N ALA A 61 -3.34 17.60 -6.20
CA ALA A 61 -3.87 17.16 -4.90
C ALA A 61 -5.35 17.52 -4.76
N ASN A 62 -5.74 18.76 -5.08
CA ASN A 62 -7.14 19.20 -5.03
C ASN A 62 -8.03 18.50 -6.07
N GLU A 63 -7.54 18.21 -7.27
CA GLU A 63 -8.23 17.37 -8.26
C GLU A 63 -8.49 15.95 -7.71
N ILE A 64 -7.47 15.30 -7.14
CA ILE A 64 -7.58 13.94 -6.58
C ILE A 64 -8.57 13.90 -5.41
N LEU A 65 -8.43 14.81 -4.42
CA LEU A 65 -9.33 14.87 -3.26
C LEU A 65 -10.78 15.12 -3.69
N SER A 66 -11.02 16.05 -4.63
CA SER A 66 -12.36 16.32 -5.17
C SER A 66 -12.95 15.11 -5.89
N THR A 67 -12.16 14.44 -6.72
CA THR A 67 -12.57 13.24 -7.48
C THR A 67 -12.91 12.06 -6.56
N MET A 68 -12.26 11.99 -5.40
CA MET A 68 -12.46 10.94 -4.40
C MET A 68 -13.43 11.37 -3.28
N ASN A 69 -14.20 12.45 -3.46
CA ASN A 69 -15.16 12.97 -2.46
C ASN A 69 -14.54 13.17 -1.05
N LEU A 70 -13.31 13.67 -1.00
CA LEU A 70 -12.53 13.94 0.21
C LEU A 70 -12.32 15.46 0.41
N PRO A 71 -12.33 15.98 1.65
CA PRO A 71 -12.12 17.40 1.91
C PRO A 71 -10.71 17.90 1.51
N LYS A 72 -10.65 19.04 0.81
CA LYS A 72 -9.41 19.58 0.23
C LYS A 72 -8.35 20.00 1.27
N GLY A 73 -8.78 20.46 2.44
CA GLY A 73 -7.90 20.87 3.54
C GLY A 73 -7.22 19.73 4.29
N LEU A 74 -7.48 18.46 3.93
CA LEU A 74 -6.83 17.29 4.57
C LEU A 74 -5.29 17.26 4.45
N LEU A 75 -4.70 18.01 3.52
CA LEU A 75 -3.27 17.92 3.18
C LEU A 75 -2.60 19.31 3.18
N PRO A 76 -1.32 19.43 3.58
CA PRO A 76 -0.60 20.71 3.62
C PRO A 76 -0.09 21.14 2.24
N LEU A 77 -1.03 21.54 1.37
CA LEU A 77 -0.79 21.80 -0.06
C LEU A 77 0.34 22.81 -0.36
N ASP A 78 0.53 23.80 0.51
CA ASP A 78 1.42 24.94 0.28
C ASP A 78 2.94 24.60 0.33
N ASN A 79 3.34 23.36 0.63
CA ASN A 79 4.77 22.92 0.68
C ASN A 79 5.10 21.71 -0.22
N MET A 80 4.19 21.29 -1.10
CA MET A 80 4.39 20.13 -1.98
C MET A 80 5.45 20.39 -3.05
N THR A 81 6.34 19.41 -3.27
CA THR A 81 7.39 19.46 -4.30
C THR A 81 7.12 18.50 -5.45
N GLU A 82 6.55 17.33 -5.15
CA GLU A 82 6.22 16.25 -6.08
C GLU A 82 4.90 15.58 -5.63
N ILE A 83 4.04 15.21 -6.57
CA ILE A 83 2.90 14.33 -6.34
C ILE A 83 2.83 13.28 -7.44
N GLY A 84 2.69 12.01 -7.06
CA GLY A 84 2.48 10.88 -7.95
C GLY A 84 1.14 10.20 -7.70
N HIS A 85 0.48 9.77 -8.77
CA HIS A 85 -0.79 9.03 -8.70
C HIS A 85 -0.84 7.90 -9.75
N ASN A 86 -0.87 6.66 -9.27
CA ASN A 86 -1.18 5.49 -10.07
C ASN A 86 -2.70 5.29 -10.13
N LYS A 87 -3.32 5.82 -11.20
CA LYS A 87 -4.78 5.72 -11.41
C LYS A 87 -5.30 4.29 -11.52
N THR A 88 -4.43 3.32 -11.84
CA THR A 88 -4.80 1.90 -11.95
C THR A 88 -4.93 1.22 -10.59
N THR A 89 -4.11 1.60 -9.61
CA THR A 89 -4.13 1.00 -8.26
C THR A 89 -4.74 1.90 -7.19
N GLY A 90 -4.95 3.18 -7.49
CA GLY A 90 -5.29 4.21 -6.52
C GLY A 90 -4.11 4.63 -5.63
N TYR A 91 -2.89 4.14 -5.87
CA TYR A 91 -1.74 4.52 -5.04
C TYR A 91 -1.31 5.97 -5.32
N ILE A 92 -1.13 6.74 -4.25
CA ILE A 92 -0.57 8.09 -4.29
C ILE A 92 0.65 8.22 -3.39
N TRP A 93 1.55 9.11 -3.78
CA TRP A 93 2.56 9.68 -2.89
C TRP A 93 2.69 11.18 -3.10
N ILE A 94 3.08 11.87 -2.05
CA ILE A 94 3.31 13.31 -2.01
C ILE A 94 4.64 13.52 -1.30
N LYS A 95 5.53 14.31 -1.90
CA LYS A 95 6.74 14.81 -1.23
C LYS A 95 6.55 16.26 -0.84
N ILE A 96 7.05 16.61 0.34
CA ILE A 96 7.13 17.99 0.85
C ILE A 96 8.57 18.32 1.21
N ASN A 97 8.95 19.59 1.07
CA ASN A 97 10.34 20.05 1.23
C ASN A 97 10.95 19.79 2.63
N LYS A 98 10.12 19.66 3.67
CA LYS A 98 10.49 19.29 5.04
C LYS A 98 9.22 18.82 5.77
N ASN A 99 9.39 18.10 6.89
CA ASN A 99 8.27 17.75 7.77
C ASN A 99 7.53 19.01 8.24
N VAL A 100 6.20 19.02 8.21
CA VAL A 100 5.37 20.15 8.66
C VAL A 100 4.41 19.74 9.76
N GLN A 101 4.04 20.68 10.62
CA GLN A 101 2.91 20.53 11.53
C GLN A 101 1.81 21.52 11.15
N HIS A 102 0.59 21.02 11.00
CA HIS A 102 -0.62 21.81 10.82
C HIS A 102 -1.50 21.70 12.08
N ARG A 103 -2.31 22.73 12.35
CA ARG A 103 -3.31 22.71 13.43
C ARG A 103 -4.70 22.97 12.86
N PHE A 104 -5.50 21.91 12.81
CA PHE A 104 -6.92 22.00 12.47
C PHE A 104 -7.65 22.71 13.62
N LYS A 105 -7.83 24.03 13.48
CA LYS A 105 -8.32 24.92 14.54
C LYS A 105 -9.68 24.47 15.07
N ALA A 106 -10.61 24.14 14.15
CA ALA A 106 -11.99 23.75 14.45
C ALA A 106 -12.14 22.53 15.37
N ILE A 107 -11.13 21.63 15.41
CA ILE A 107 -11.12 20.43 16.27
C ILE A 107 -9.98 20.44 17.29
N GLY A 108 -9.21 21.52 17.37
CA GLY A 108 -8.10 21.69 18.31
C GLY A 108 -6.93 20.71 18.12
N ARG A 109 -6.82 20.02 16.97
CA ARG A 109 -5.80 18.97 16.77
C ARG A 109 -4.58 19.45 16.00
N ASN A 110 -3.40 19.12 16.51
CA ASN A 110 -2.15 19.21 15.76
C ASN A 110 -1.90 17.90 15.01
N VAL A 111 -1.48 18.00 13.75
CA VAL A 111 -1.13 16.88 12.87
C VAL A 111 0.24 17.15 12.25
N SER A 112 1.14 16.17 12.32
CA SER A 112 2.45 16.21 11.65
C SER A 112 2.42 15.39 10.37
N TYR A 113 2.99 15.94 9.31
CA TYR A 113 3.20 15.31 8.02
C TYR A 113 4.72 15.18 7.81
N ASP A 114 5.19 13.96 7.57
CA ASP A 114 6.58 13.64 7.25
C ASP A 114 6.90 14.01 5.79
N SER A 115 8.19 13.99 5.40
CA SER A 115 8.66 14.48 4.09
C SER A 115 8.15 13.69 2.88
N GLU A 116 7.70 12.45 3.06
CA GLU A 116 6.85 11.74 2.10
C GLU A 116 5.61 11.18 2.81
N VAL A 117 4.44 11.39 2.19
CA VAL A 117 3.14 10.85 2.60
C VAL A 117 2.66 9.93 1.48
N THR A 118 2.24 8.70 1.81
CA THR A 118 1.72 7.75 0.81
C THR A 118 0.43 7.08 1.28
N ALA A 119 -0.45 6.74 0.34
CA ALA A 119 -1.75 6.11 0.60
C ALA A 119 -2.27 5.36 -0.63
N PHE A 120 -3.31 4.55 -0.45
CA PHE A 120 -4.27 4.25 -1.52
C PHE A 120 -5.50 5.14 -1.36
N VAL A 121 -5.87 5.88 -2.40
CA VAL A 121 -7.14 6.61 -2.49
C VAL A 121 -8.22 5.76 -3.16
N GLU A 122 -9.41 5.83 -2.62
CA GLU A 122 -10.65 5.31 -3.17
C GLU A 122 -11.80 6.28 -2.83
N ASN A 123 -13.00 6.09 -3.41
CA ASN A 123 -14.11 6.99 -3.15
C ASN A 123 -14.38 7.14 -1.63
N ARG A 124 -14.45 8.39 -1.16
CA ARG A 124 -14.56 8.83 0.24
C ARG A 124 -13.43 8.42 1.18
N ARG A 125 -12.31 7.82 0.73
CA ARG A 125 -11.36 7.13 1.62
C ARG A 125 -9.90 7.14 1.19
N MET A 126 -9.01 7.25 2.18
CA MET A 126 -7.57 6.98 2.08
C MET A 126 -7.21 5.85 3.05
N ARG A 127 -6.56 4.79 2.56
CA ARG A 127 -6.13 3.64 3.37
C ARG A 127 -4.66 3.30 3.19
N SER A 128 -4.11 2.56 4.16
CA SER A 128 -2.66 2.30 4.29
C SER A 128 -1.83 3.60 4.30
N LEU A 129 -2.39 4.64 4.93
CA LEU A 129 -1.78 5.96 5.03
C LEU A 129 -0.47 5.90 5.83
N THR A 130 0.53 6.62 5.34
CA THR A 130 1.87 6.72 5.93
C THR A 130 2.32 8.17 5.97
N GLY A 131 3.31 8.47 6.81
CA GLY A 131 3.84 9.83 6.95
C GLY A 131 2.94 10.80 7.73
N ILE A 132 1.80 10.35 8.29
CA ILE A 132 0.86 11.22 9.02
C ILE A 132 0.66 10.76 10.45
N LYS A 133 0.74 11.70 11.41
CA LYS A 133 0.53 11.46 12.84
C LYS A 133 -0.30 12.59 13.46
N SER A 134 -1.29 12.26 14.29
CA SER A 134 -2.03 13.24 15.10
C SER A 134 -1.50 13.28 16.52
N LYS A 135 -1.55 14.45 17.16
CA LYS A 135 -1.18 14.58 18.58
C LYS A 135 -2.40 14.31 19.47
N GLU A 136 -2.27 13.34 20.38
CA GLU A 136 -3.21 13.10 21.47
C GLU A 136 -2.50 13.38 22.81
N LEU A 137 -2.90 14.47 23.47
CA LEU A 137 -2.26 15.00 24.69
C LEU A 137 -0.75 15.22 24.52
N LEU A 138 0.08 14.29 25.02
CA LEU A 138 1.54 14.32 24.98
C LEU A 138 2.14 13.41 23.90
N LEU A 139 1.36 12.49 23.33
CA LEU A 139 1.82 11.46 22.40
C LEU A 139 1.45 11.77 20.95
N TRP A 140 2.21 11.21 20.01
CA TRP A 140 1.89 11.23 18.58
C TRP A 140 1.41 9.84 18.15
N ALA A 141 0.16 9.75 17.68
CA ALA A 141 -0.44 8.54 17.15
C ALA A 141 -0.42 8.58 15.61
N THR A 142 0.04 7.51 14.96
CA THR A 142 -0.03 7.37 13.50
C THR A 142 -1.49 7.32 13.02
N ILE A 143 -1.76 7.88 11.84
CA ILE A 143 -3.02 7.69 11.14
C ILE A 143 -2.75 6.79 9.93
N SER A 144 -3.46 5.67 9.85
CA SER A 144 -3.36 4.70 8.75
C SER A 144 -4.59 4.69 7.83
N GLU A 145 -5.67 5.34 8.24
CA GLU A 145 -6.90 5.42 7.46
C GLU A 145 -7.66 6.74 7.73
N ILE A 146 -8.26 7.30 6.68
CA ILE A 146 -9.16 8.45 6.73
C ILE A 146 -10.36 8.14 5.83
N PHE A 147 -11.59 8.28 6.32
CA PHE A 147 -12.79 8.05 5.49
C PHE A 147 -13.97 8.95 5.88
N VAL A 148 -14.71 9.42 4.87
CA VAL A 148 -16.05 10.03 5.05
C VAL A 148 -17.08 8.91 5.19
N ASN A 149 -17.99 9.01 6.16
CA ASN A 149 -18.93 7.94 6.47
C ASN A 149 -20.05 7.83 5.41
N ASP A 150 -20.31 6.62 4.91
CA ASP A 150 -21.31 6.37 3.86
C ASP A 150 -22.76 6.67 4.28
N GLN A 151 -23.09 6.49 5.56
CA GLN A 151 -24.41 6.75 6.12
C GLN A 151 -24.58 8.21 6.56
N ASP A 152 -23.48 8.91 6.81
CA ASP A 152 -23.47 10.31 7.23
C ASP A 152 -22.25 11.04 6.66
N GLN A 153 -22.41 11.55 5.44
CA GLN A 153 -21.35 12.24 4.70
C GLN A 153 -20.95 13.59 5.33
N THR A 154 -21.61 14.03 6.40
CA THR A 154 -21.15 15.19 7.20
C THR A 154 -20.01 14.81 8.15
N LYS A 155 -19.72 13.51 8.33
CA LYS A 155 -18.74 12.98 9.28
C LYS A 155 -17.54 12.33 8.57
N ILE A 156 -16.34 12.71 9.00
CA ILE A 156 -15.07 12.14 8.57
C ILE A 156 -14.35 11.51 9.77
N THR A 157 -13.80 10.33 9.56
CA THR A 157 -13.18 9.48 10.59
C THR A 157 -11.71 9.23 10.27
N PHE A 158 -10.86 9.34 11.28
CA PHE A 158 -9.42 9.09 11.22
C PHE A 158 -9.13 7.91 12.14
N ALA A 159 -8.44 6.89 11.64
CA ALA A 159 -8.12 5.68 12.41
C ALA A 159 -6.62 5.35 12.38
N ASN A 160 -6.14 4.74 13.47
CA ASN A 160 -4.76 4.27 13.61
C ASN A 160 -4.66 2.75 13.34
N PRO A 161 -3.43 2.18 13.26
CA PRO A 161 -3.23 0.74 13.06
C PRO A 161 -3.76 -0.16 14.19
N THR A 162 -4.17 0.39 15.34
CA THR A 162 -4.69 -0.36 16.49
C THR A 162 -6.22 -0.32 16.58
N GLY A 163 -6.91 0.13 15.52
CA GLY A 163 -8.37 0.25 15.48
C GLY A 163 -8.96 1.39 16.30
N LEU A 164 -8.14 2.25 16.92
CA LEU A 164 -8.60 3.44 17.63
C LEU A 164 -8.86 4.55 16.61
N SER A 165 -10.04 5.17 16.69
CA SER A 165 -10.46 6.20 15.75
C SER A 165 -11.01 7.47 16.43
N ARG A 166 -11.12 8.53 15.64
CA ARG A 166 -11.76 9.81 15.99
C ARG A 166 -12.62 10.26 14.81
N THR A 167 -13.86 10.65 15.06
CA THR A 167 -14.80 11.16 14.06
C THR A 167 -15.09 12.63 14.31
N PHE A 168 -15.12 13.43 13.25
CA PHE A 168 -15.25 14.88 13.27
C PHE A 168 -16.18 15.36 12.13
N PRO A 169 -16.69 16.61 12.15
CA PRO A 169 -17.37 17.19 11.00
C PRO A 169 -16.44 17.34 9.80
N VAL A 170 -16.94 17.09 8.58
CA VAL A 170 -16.23 17.28 7.31
C VAL A 170 -15.75 18.73 7.13
N THR A 171 -16.57 19.69 7.53
CA THR A 171 -16.29 21.14 7.46
C THR A 171 -15.07 21.58 8.26
N ALA A 172 -14.56 20.76 9.19
CA ALA A 172 -13.30 21.03 9.89
C ALA A 172 -12.03 20.78 9.04
N PHE A 173 -12.18 20.29 7.81
CA PHE A 173 -11.10 19.91 6.88
C PHE A 173 -11.31 20.44 5.46
N GLU A 174 -12.19 21.42 5.27
CA GLU A 174 -12.27 22.19 4.03
C GLU A 174 -11.06 23.17 3.95
N GLU A 175 -10.80 23.76 2.78
CA GLU A 175 -9.74 24.78 2.68
C GLU A 175 -10.17 26.03 3.46
N GLU A 176 -9.33 26.55 4.36
CA GLU A 176 -9.59 27.86 4.99
C GLU A 176 -9.63 28.93 3.89
N GLU A 177 -10.75 29.67 3.80
CA GLU A 177 -10.83 30.87 2.95
C GLU A 177 -9.75 31.88 3.41
N LYS A 178 -8.97 32.38 2.44
CA LYS A 178 -7.81 33.28 2.65
C LYS A 178 -8.06 34.65 2.01
#